data_AF-A0A7X2V041-F1
#
_entry.id   AF-A0A7X2V041-F1
#
_cell.length_a   1.000
_cell.length_b   1.000
_cell.length_c   1.000
_cell.angle_alpha   90.00
_cell.angle_beta   90.00
_cell.angle_gamma   90.00
#
_symmetry.space_group_name_H-M   'P 1'
#
loop_
_entity.id
_entity.type
_entity.pdbx_description
1 polymer ?
#
loop_
_entity_poly.entity_id
_entity_poly.type
_entity_poly.pdbx_seq_one_letter_code
_entity_poly.pdbx_strand_id
1 'polypeptide(L)'
;YVHLDALPLTPNGKLDRKALPAPGLDSLINRAYEAPLGELEITLARLWAEVLNVDRVGRHDHFFELGGHSLLAVSLMEKLRQAGLEADVRTLFEQPTLSGYATSTERMEIEL
;
A
#
# COMPACT_ATOMS: atom_id res chain seq x y z
N TYR A 1 -22.65 -15.82 -11.60
CA TYR A 1 -22.73 -14.62 -10.75
C TYR A 1 -22.31 -15.05 -9.36
N VAL A 2 -21.10 -14.69 -8.91
CA VAL A 2 -20.61 -15.02 -7.57
C VAL A 2 -20.37 -13.69 -6.86
N HIS A 3 -21.21 -13.46 -5.84
CA HIS A 3 -20.99 -12.51 -4.77
C HIS A 3 -19.73 -12.95 -4.02
N LEU A 4 -18.70 -12.10 -3.94
CA LEU A 4 -17.57 -12.35 -3.06
C LEU A 4 -17.84 -11.66 -1.72
N ASP A 5 -18.56 -12.41 -0.89
CA ASP A 5 -18.75 -12.25 0.54
C ASP A 5 -17.41 -12.51 1.25
N ALA A 6 -17.04 -11.62 2.19
CA ALA A 6 -15.99 -11.77 3.20
C ALA A 6 -14.52 -11.93 2.74
N LEU A 7 -13.70 -10.90 3.06
CA LEU A 7 -12.24 -11.04 3.17
C LEU A 7 -11.89 -11.97 4.35
N PRO A 8 -10.99 -12.95 4.18
CA PRO A 8 -10.62 -13.88 5.24
C PRO A 8 -9.77 -13.17 6.30
N LEU A 9 -10.29 -13.09 7.51
CA LEU A 9 -9.51 -12.89 8.72
C LEU A 9 -8.46 -14.01 8.81
N THR A 10 -7.17 -13.66 8.84
CA THR A 10 -6.13 -14.62 9.17
C THR A 10 -6.23 -14.99 10.66
N PRO A 11 -6.34 -16.28 11.01
CA PRO A 11 -6.44 -16.72 12.38
C PRO A 11 -5.05 -16.71 13.02
N ASN A 12 -4.77 -15.65 13.78
CA ASN A 12 -3.97 -15.70 15.01
C ASN A 12 -2.69 -16.57 14.99
N GLY A 13 -1.61 -16.04 14.42
CA GLY A 13 -0.25 -16.55 14.64
C GLY A 13 0.41 -15.76 15.77
N LYS A 14 0.23 -16.19 17.02
CA LYS A 14 0.94 -15.68 18.20
C LYS A 14 2.43 -15.50 17.89
N LEU A 15 2.93 -14.26 17.95
CA LEU A 15 4.36 -14.04 18.07
C LEU A 15 4.76 -14.35 19.51
N ASP A 16 5.46 -15.46 19.68
CA ASP A 16 5.96 -15.91 20.98
C ASP A 16 6.99 -14.89 21.50
N ARG A 17 6.56 -14.07 22.47
CA ARG A 17 7.29 -12.90 22.98
C ARG A 17 8.41 -13.27 23.97
N LYS A 18 8.89 -14.53 23.96
CA LYS A 18 9.82 -15.07 24.98
C LYS A 18 11.10 -15.72 24.46
N ALA A 19 11.41 -15.60 23.16
CA ALA A 19 12.66 -16.09 22.60
C ALA A 19 13.45 -15.01 21.85
N LEU A 20 13.49 -13.78 22.39
CA LEU A 20 14.32 -12.70 21.85
C LEU A 20 15.74 -12.79 22.44
N PRO A 21 16.76 -13.30 21.71
CA PRO A 21 18.09 -12.72 21.84
C PRO A 21 17.96 -11.28 21.34
N ALA A 22 18.42 -10.31 22.13
CA ALA A 22 18.31 -8.89 21.82
C ALA A 22 18.76 -8.63 20.37
N PRO A 23 17.84 -8.36 19.43
CA PRO A 23 18.25 -7.97 18.10
C PRO A 23 18.81 -6.56 18.23
N GLY A 24 20.07 -6.38 17.81
CA GLY A 24 20.62 -5.05 17.56
C GLY A 24 19.60 -4.24 16.75
N LEU A 25 19.54 -2.94 17.02
CA LEU A 25 18.61 -1.98 16.41
C LEU A 25 18.61 -2.02 14.87
N ASP A 26 19.58 -2.70 14.28
CA ASP A 26 19.83 -2.95 12.87
C ASP A 26 18.89 -4.01 12.25
N SER A 27 18.34 -4.94 13.04
CA SER A 27 17.58 -6.08 12.51
C SER A 27 16.07 -5.86 12.43
N LEU A 28 15.57 -4.76 13.01
CA LEU A 28 14.16 -4.32 12.86
C LEU A 28 13.96 -3.36 11.67
N ILE A 29 15.04 -2.91 11.02
CA ILE A 29 15.05 -1.95 9.91
C ILE A 29 15.32 -2.66 8.57
N ASN A 30 14.94 -3.93 8.43
CA ASN A 30 15.25 -4.70 7.22
C ASN A 30 14.02 -5.09 6.40
N ARG A 31 13.01 -4.22 6.33
CA ARG A 31 12.39 -4.00 5.02
C ARG A 31 13.20 -2.89 4.36
N ALA A 32 14.01 -3.27 3.38
CA ALA A 32 14.81 -2.32 2.62
C ALA A 32 13.87 -1.27 2.02
N TYR A 33 13.85 -0.09 2.62
CA TYR A 33 13.14 1.05 2.07
C TYR A 33 13.71 1.33 0.69
N GLU A 34 12.89 1.12 -0.33
CA GLU A 34 13.24 1.44 -1.70
C GLU A 34 12.41 2.65 -2.11
N ALA A 35 13.09 3.72 -2.52
CA ALA A 35 12.44 4.95 -2.90
C ALA A 35 11.55 4.73 -4.14
N PRO A 36 10.38 5.39 -4.22
CA PRO A 36 9.56 5.39 -5.44
C PRO A 36 10.36 5.89 -6.65
N LEU A 37 10.17 5.21 -7.78
CA LEU A 37 10.85 5.48 -9.04
C LEU A 37 9.87 6.01 -10.08
N GLY A 38 10.23 7.14 -10.69
CA GLY A 38 9.37 7.79 -11.69
C GLY A 38 8.31 8.70 -11.08
N GLU A 39 7.74 9.56 -11.92
CA GLU A 39 6.86 10.64 -11.48
C GLU A 39 5.53 10.11 -10.89
N LEU A 40 5.04 8.99 -11.42
CA LEU A 40 3.84 8.32 -10.94
C LEU A 40 4.05 7.73 -9.54
N GLU A 41 5.07 6.87 -9.35
CA GLU A 41 5.34 6.28 -8.02
C GLU A 41 5.60 7.37 -6.97
N ILE A 42 6.31 8.45 -7.33
CA ILE A 42 6.57 9.59 -6.42
C ILE A 42 5.27 10.29 -6.02
N THR A 43 4.37 10.54 -6.98
CA THR A 43 3.08 11.17 -6.72
C THR A 43 2.19 10.28 -5.85
N LEU A 44 2.12 8.98 -6.17
CA LEU A 44 1.41 7.99 -5.36
C LEU A 44 1.96 7.94 -3.93
N ALA A 45 3.28 7.95 -3.77
CA ALA A 45 3.92 7.84 -2.46
C ALA A 45 3.59 9.05 -1.58
N ARG A 46 3.54 10.24 -2.18
CA ARG A 46 3.11 11.47 -1.48
C ARG A 46 1.65 11.38 -1.05
N LEU A 47 0.75 10.98 -1.95
CA LEU A 47 -0.67 10.85 -1.65
C LEU A 47 -0.92 9.80 -0.56
N TRP A 48 -0.22 8.67 -0.61
CA TRP A 48 -0.28 7.64 0.42
C TRP A 48 0.24 8.15 1.75
N ALA A 49 1.38 8.84 1.75
CA ALA A 49 1.95 9.43 2.96
C ALA A 49 0.99 10.42 3.63
N GLU A 50 0.32 11.27 2.84
CA GLU A 50 -0.68 12.21 3.33
C GLU A 50 -1.91 11.51 3.92
N VAL A 51 -2.43 10.48 3.25
CA VAL A 51 -3.64 9.77 3.68
C VAL A 51 -3.36 8.91 4.92
N LEU A 52 -2.21 8.24 4.95
CA LEU A 52 -1.80 7.36 6.05
C LEU A 52 -1.14 8.13 7.20
N ASN A 53 -0.84 9.42 7.00
CA ASN A 53 -0.13 10.28 7.94
C ASN A 53 1.21 9.66 8.38
N VAL A 54 2.00 9.19 7.41
CA VAL A 54 3.34 8.62 7.60
C VAL A 54 4.41 9.52 6.97
N ASP A 55 5.64 9.43 7.46
CA ASP A 55 6.75 10.29 6.99
C ASP A 55 7.15 10.01 5.54
N ARG A 56 7.20 8.72 5.16
CA ARG A 56 7.59 8.27 3.83
C ARG A 56 7.00 6.90 3.51
N VAL A 57 6.71 6.70 2.22
CA VAL A 57 6.22 5.45 1.65
C VAL A 57 7.24 5.00 0.60
N GLY A 58 7.77 3.79 0.76
CA GLY A 58 8.61 3.12 -0.21
C GLY A 58 7.79 2.39 -1.26
N ARG A 59 8.41 2.02 -2.38
CA ARG A 59 7.69 1.39 -3.49
C ARG A 59 7.18 -0.02 -3.21
N HIS A 60 7.83 -0.72 -2.30
CA HIS A 60 7.38 -2.04 -1.81
C HIS A 60 6.55 -1.95 -0.54
N ASP A 61 6.24 -0.73 -0.06
CA ASP A 61 5.37 -0.59 1.10
C ASP A 61 3.92 -0.91 0.74
N HIS A 62 3.26 -1.54 1.71
CA HIS A 62 1.92 -2.07 1.55
C HIS A 62 0.92 -1.17 2.27
N PHE A 63 -0.10 -0.69 1.56
CA PHE A 63 -1.06 0.30 2.07
C PHE A 63 -1.66 -0.12 3.41
N PHE A 64 -2.11 -1.37 3.51
CA PHE A 64 -2.74 -1.91 4.70
C PHE A 64 -1.77 -2.17 5.87
N GLU A 65 -0.48 -2.42 5.58
CA GLU A 65 0.52 -2.61 6.65
C GLU A 65 0.97 -1.30 7.27
N LEU A 66 0.88 -0.20 6.51
CA LEU A 66 1.12 1.16 6.98
C LEU A 66 -0.07 1.74 7.79
N GLY A 67 -1.13 0.95 8.01
CA GLY A 67 -2.33 1.39 8.74
C GLY A 67 -3.50 1.79 7.84
N GLY A 68 -3.41 1.56 6.53
CA GLY A 68 -4.49 1.79 5.59
C GLY A 68 -5.69 0.90 5.85
N HIS A 69 -6.89 1.45 5.68
CA HIS A 69 -8.16 0.75 5.84
C HIS A 69 -9.22 1.30 4.88
N SER A 70 -10.42 0.70 4.85
CA SER A 70 -11.44 0.96 3.83
C SER A 70 -11.78 2.45 3.65
N LEU A 71 -11.98 3.20 4.74
CA LEU A 71 -12.23 4.65 4.64
C LEU A 71 -11.05 5.43 4.06
N LEU A 72 -9.82 5.13 4.50
CA LEU A 72 -8.61 5.76 3.95
C LEU A 72 -8.40 5.40 2.49
N ALA A 73 -8.72 4.16 2.10
CA ALA A 73 -8.68 3.73 0.70
C ALA A 73 -9.64 4.57 -0.15
N VAL A 74 -10.87 4.81 0.31
CA VAL A 74 -11.83 5.68 -0.39
C VAL A 74 -11.31 7.11 -0.50
N SER A 75 -10.78 7.69 0.59
CA SER A 75 -10.19 9.03 0.57
C SER A 75 -8.97 9.14 -0.35
N LEU A 76 -8.16 8.08 -0.42
CA LEU A 76 -7.06 7.99 -1.37
C LEU A 76 -7.57 7.98 -2.81
N MET A 77 -8.62 7.21 -3.12
CA MET A 77 -9.21 7.19 -4.46
C MET A 77 -9.72 8.58 -4.88
N GLU A 78 -10.35 9.31 -3.97
CA GLU A 78 -10.79 10.69 -4.24
C GLU A 78 -9.61 11.61 -4.57
N LYS A 79 -8.52 11.54 -3.79
CA LYS A 79 -7.29 12.32 -4.04
C LYS A 79 -6.63 11.96 -5.37
N LEU A 80 -6.57 10.67 -5.71
CA LEU A 80 -6.03 10.20 -6.99
C LEU A 80 -6.83 10.76 -8.16
N ARG A 81 -8.17 10.72 -8.10
CA ARG A 81 -9.03 11.32 -9.14
C ARG A 81 -8.83 12.83 -9.25
N GLN A 82 -8.62 13.54 -8.14
CA GLN A 82 -8.31 14.97 -8.17
C GLN A 82 -6.94 15.27 -8.80
N ALA A 83 -5.98 14.36 -8.66
CA ALA A 83 -4.69 14.42 -9.33
C ALA A 83 -4.75 13.99 -10.82
N GLY A 84 -5.93 13.63 -11.33
CA GLY A 84 -6.12 13.14 -12.70
C GLY A 84 -5.64 11.70 -12.92
N LEU A 85 -5.36 10.97 -11.84
CA LEU A 85 -4.91 9.58 -11.89
C LEU A 85 -6.11 8.63 -11.83
N GLU A 86 -5.96 7.47 -12.47
CA GLU A 86 -6.93 6.40 -12.35
C GLU A 86 -6.92 5.83 -10.93
N ALA A 87 -8.12 5.75 -10.36
CA ALA A 87 -8.33 5.43 -8.96
C ALA A 87 -9.29 4.26 -8.85
N ASP A 88 -8.73 3.05 -8.86
CA ASP A 88 -9.52 1.84 -8.69
C ASP A 88 -9.22 1.17 -7.34
N VAL A 89 -10.25 1.11 -6.50
CA VAL A 89 -10.13 0.51 -5.16
C VAL A 89 -9.88 -0.99 -5.25
N ARG A 90 -10.45 -1.66 -6.25
CA ARG A 90 -10.22 -3.10 -6.46
C ARG A 90 -8.76 -3.37 -6.75
N THR A 91 -8.14 -2.57 -7.62
CA THR A 91 -6.71 -2.62 -7.92
C THR A 91 -5.86 -2.38 -6.68
N LEU A 92 -6.27 -1.50 -5.76
CA LEU A 92 -5.56 -1.34 -4.48
C LEU A 92 -5.63 -2.60 -3.60
N PHE A 93 -6.72 -3.37 -3.65
CA PHE A 93 -6.82 -4.63 -2.91
C PHE A 93 -6.07 -5.78 -3.61
N GLU A 94 -6.04 -5.80 -4.94
CA GLU A 94 -5.30 -6.80 -5.74
C GLU A 94 -3.78 -6.54 -5.72
N GLN A 95 -3.39 -5.27 -5.84
CA GLN A 95 -2.01 -4.77 -5.81
C GLN A 95 -1.84 -3.71 -4.71
N PRO A 96 -1.80 -4.13 -3.45
CA PRO A 96 -1.69 -3.23 -2.28
C PRO A 96 -0.30 -2.63 -2.06
N THR A 97 0.66 -2.91 -2.92
CA THR A 97 1.99 -2.29 -2.93
C THR A 97 2.00 -1.08 -3.86
N LEU A 98 2.79 -0.07 -3.50
CA LEU A 98 2.86 1.15 -4.29
C LEU A 98 3.31 0.91 -5.74
N SER A 99 4.35 0.10 -5.95
CA SER A 99 4.83 -0.23 -7.29
C SER A 99 3.83 -1.07 -8.10
N GLY A 100 3.12 -1.99 -7.43
CA GLY A 100 2.10 -2.83 -8.06
C GLY A 100 0.92 -1.98 -8.52
N TYR A 101 0.43 -1.11 -7.64
CA TYR A 101 -0.64 -0.17 -7.95
C TYR A 101 -0.24 0.76 -9.10
N ALA A 102 0.95 1.37 -9.04
CA ALA A 102 1.48 2.24 -10.09
C ALA A 102 1.49 1.55 -11.46
N THR A 103 1.98 0.30 -11.51
CA THR A 103 2.02 -0.49 -12.74
C THR A 103 0.62 -0.74 -13.31
N SER A 104 -0.38 -1.00 -12.45
CA SER A 104 -1.77 -1.17 -12.89
C SER A 104 -2.37 0.14 -13.42
N THR A 105 -2.08 1.26 -12.77
CA THR A 105 -2.52 2.59 -13.22
C THR A 105 -1.91 2.95 -14.58
N GLU A 106 -0.63 2.68 -14.83
CA GLU A 106 0.00 2.94 -16.16
C GLU A 106 -0.59 2.08 -17.28
N ARG A 107 -1.03 0.86 -16.97
CA ARG A 107 -1.54 -0.08 -17.98
C ARG A 107 -2.90 0.31 -18.54
N MET A 108 -3.73 1.04 -17.78
CA MET A 108 -5.06 1.46 -18.22
C MET A 108 -5.04 2.69 -19.14
N GLU A 109 -4.00 3.54 -19.10
CA GLU A 109 -3.82 4.65 -20.05
C GLU A 109 -3.62 4.19 -21.51
N ILE A 110 -3.26 2.93 -21.76
CA ILE A 110 -2.97 2.42 -23.11
C ILE A 110 -4.24 1.87 -23.83
N GLU A 111 -5.38 1.77 -23.15
CA GLU A 111 -6.61 1.14 -23.69
C GLU A 111 -7.75 2.10 -24.07
N LEU A 112 -7.46 3.38 -24.37
CA LEU A 112 -8.45 4.38 -24.82
C LEU A 112 -8.14 5.05 -26.16
#